data_AF-B5YLU9-F1
#
_entry.id   AF-B5YLU9-F1
#
_cell.length_a   1.000
_cell.length_b   1.000
_cell.length_c   1.000
_cell.angle_alpha   90.00
_cell.angle_beta   90.00
_cell.angle_gamma   90.00
#
_symmetry.space_group_name_H-M   'P 1'
#
loop_
_entity.id
_entity.type
_entity.pdbx_description
1 polymer ?
#
loop_
_entity_poly.entity_id
_entity_poly.type
_entity_poly.pdbx_seq_one_letter_code
_entity_poly.pdbx_strand_id
1 'polypeptide(L)'
;MSNNPYQLREGSILASSSSPASPPTIPGDLTRKCLQLHHPYQKIASDAVDLSSELLKLLVVEARRRAAIEAECDAAVSDTGNKSESDGSQSWMKDSYEDENDTLTTKKKKVVEIRADHISKIAAELLMDLS
;
A
#
# COMPACT_ATOMS: atom_id res chain seq x y z
N MET A 1 -42.79 -47.79 3.38
CA MET A 1 -42.42 -46.50 2.75
C MET A 1 -42.98 -45.38 3.59
N SER A 2 -42.15 -44.71 4.38
CA SER A 2 -42.39 -43.34 4.86
C SER A 2 -41.09 -42.81 5.45
N ASN A 3 -40.27 -42.18 4.61
CA ASN A 3 -39.08 -41.44 5.05
C ASN A 3 -39.46 -39.96 5.09
N ASN A 4 -39.39 -39.39 6.28
CA ASN A 4 -39.65 -37.97 6.55
C ASN A 4 -38.34 -37.18 6.33
N PRO A 5 -38.27 -36.21 5.38
CA PRO A 5 -37.00 -35.58 4.98
C PRO A 5 -36.63 -34.28 5.73
N TYR A 6 -37.23 -33.97 6.87
CA TYR A 6 -36.95 -32.72 7.60
C TYR A 6 -36.45 -32.96 9.03
N GLN A 7 -35.15 -33.26 9.17
CA GLN A 7 -34.42 -33.02 10.41
C GLN A 7 -33.35 -31.97 10.13
N LEU A 8 -33.68 -30.73 10.51
CA LEU A 8 -32.81 -29.56 10.50
C LEU A 8 -31.63 -29.80 11.44
N ARG A 9 -30.42 -29.83 10.88
CA ARG A 9 -29.16 -29.93 11.62
C ARG A 9 -28.81 -28.53 12.13
N GLU A 10 -28.92 -28.36 13.44
CA GLU A 10 -28.62 -27.11 14.15
C GLU A 10 -27.16 -26.68 13.98
N GLY A 11 -26.97 -25.35 14.07
CA GLY A 11 -25.80 -24.62 13.61
C GLY A 11 -24.53 -24.92 14.38
N SER A 12 -23.49 -25.29 13.63
CA SER A 12 -22.10 -25.20 14.07
C SER A 12 -21.57 -23.83 13.63
N ILE A 13 -21.82 -22.81 14.44
CA ILE A 13 -21.17 -21.50 14.30
C ILE A 13 -19.84 -21.59 15.06
N LEU A 14 -18.88 -22.34 14.51
CA LEU A 14 -17.50 -22.21 14.98
C LEU A 14 -17.02 -20.84 14.53
N ALA A 15 -16.94 -19.92 15.49
CA ALA A 15 -16.24 -18.67 15.37
C ALA A 15 -14.80 -18.98 14.92
N SER A 16 -14.54 -18.76 13.64
CA SER A 16 -13.19 -18.76 13.07
C SER A 16 -12.43 -17.62 13.73
N SER A 17 -11.72 -17.93 14.82
CA SER A 17 -10.71 -17.06 15.39
C SER A 17 -9.69 -16.75 14.30
N SER A 18 -9.73 -15.52 13.77
CA SER A 18 -8.74 -15.04 12.82
C SER A 18 -7.40 -14.99 13.52
N SER A 19 -6.59 -16.02 13.34
CA SER A 19 -5.17 -15.98 13.67
C SER A 19 -4.56 -14.73 13.05
N PRO A 20 -3.67 -14.00 13.74
CA PRO A 20 -2.99 -12.84 13.17
C PRO A 20 -2.29 -13.30 11.90
N ALA A 21 -2.72 -12.76 10.76
CA ALA A 21 -2.21 -13.14 9.45
C ALA A 21 -0.70 -12.90 9.43
N SER A 22 0.07 -13.96 9.17
CA SER A 22 1.50 -13.83 8.91
C SER A 22 1.72 -12.80 7.79
N PRO A 23 2.78 -11.97 7.86
CA PRO A 23 3.05 -10.99 6.84
C PRO A 23 3.12 -11.67 5.46
N PRO A 24 2.58 -11.05 4.40
CA PRO A 24 2.56 -11.67 3.07
C PRO A 24 4.00 -11.96 2.61
N THR A 25 4.25 -13.19 2.23
CA THR A 25 5.54 -13.68 1.72
C THR A 25 5.38 -14.15 0.28
N ILE A 26 6.45 -14.00 -0.51
CA ILE A 26 6.49 -14.56 -1.85
C ILE A 26 6.83 -16.06 -1.71
N PRO A 27 6.06 -16.98 -2.31
CA PRO A 27 6.35 -18.41 -2.22
C PRO A 27 7.70 -18.76 -2.87
N GLY A 28 8.55 -19.51 -2.17
CA GLY A 28 9.87 -19.91 -2.70
C GLY A 28 9.81 -20.68 -4.02
N ASP A 29 8.76 -21.49 -4.23
CA ASP A 29 8.55 -22.20 -5.50
C ASP A 29 8.31 -21.25 -6.69
N LEU A 30 7.62 -20.13 -6.45
CA LEU A 30 7.42 -19.10 -7.47
C LEU A 30 8.74 -18.39 -7.76
N THR A 31 9.46 -17.98 -6.72
CA THR A 31 10.78 -17.36 -6.82
C THR A 31 11.74 -18.24 -7.63
N ARG A 32 11.80 -19.54 -7.34
CA ARG A 32 12.63 -20.50 -8.10
C ARG A 32 12.25 -20.53 -9.58
N LYS A 33 10.96 -20.62 -9.89
CA LYS A 33 10.48 -20.62 -11.28
C LYS A 33 10.88 -19.34 -12.00
N CYS A 34 10.74 -18.17 -11.36
CA CYS A 34 11.15 -16.89 -11.92
C CYS A 34 12.66 -16.86 -12.23
N LEU A 35 13.50 -17.31 -11.29
CA LEU A 35 14.96 -17.36 -11.49
C LEU A 35 15.35 -18.31 -12.63
N GLN A 36 14.63 -19.41 -12.80
CA GLN A 36 14.90 -20.41 -13.84
C GLN A 36 14.39 -20.03 -15.24
N LEU A 37 13.59 -18.96 -15.38
CA LEU A 37 13.09 -18.52 -16.70
C LEU A 37 14.24 -18.20 -17.67
N HIS A 38 15.32 -17.59 -17.18
CA HIS A 38 16.48 -17.24 -18.00
C HIS A 38 17.62 -18.28 -17.93
N HIS A 39 17.62 -19.12 -16.90
CA HIS A 39 18.67 -20.12 -16.66
C HIS A 39 18.08 -21.49 -16.27
N PRO A 40 17.40 -22.18 -17.20
CA PRO A 40 16.59 -23.37 -16.88
C PRO A 40 17.39 -24.56 -16.34
N TYR A 41 18.68 -24.65 -16.66
CA TYR A 41 19.55 -25.74 -16.22
C TYR A 41 20.40 -25.40 -14.99
N GLN A 42 20.32 -24.18 -14.48
CA GLN A 42 21.09 -23.76 -13.31
C GLN A 42 20.45 -24.31 -12.04
N LYS A 43 21.24 -25.06 -11.26
CA LYS A 43 20.84 -25.49 -9.92
C LYS A 43 20.98 -24.31 -8.95
N ILE A 44 19.90 -23.99 -8.24
CA ILE A 44 19.86 -22.90 -7.27
C ILE A 44 19.63 -23.53 -5.90
N ALA A 45 20.53 -23.27 -4.95
CA ALA A 45 20.42 -23.75 -3.58
C ALA A 45 19.14 -23.20 -2.91
N SER A 46 18.62 -23.90 -1.89
CA SER A 46 17.36 -23.52 -1.24
C SER A 46 17.45 -22.19 -0.51
N ASP A 47 18.55 -21.98 0.21
CA ASP A 47 18.88 -20.73 0.90
C ASP A 47 18.95 -19.53 -0.05
N ALA A 48 19.55 -19.71 -1.24
CA ALA A 48 19.58 -18.68 -2.28
C ALA A 48 18.18 -18.34 -2.80
N VAL A 49 17.27 -19.33 -2.88
CA VAL A 49 15.86 -19.08 -3.24
C VAL A 49 15.13 -18.31 -2.13
N ASP A 50 15.35 -18.66 -0.87
CA ASP A 50 14.73 -17.97 0.27
C ASP A 50 15.20 -16.50 0.33
N LEU A 51 16.49 -16.26 0.19
CA LEU A 51 17.06 -14.91 0.13
C LEU A 51 16.55 -14.10 -1.07
N SER A 52 16.44 -14.74 -2.24
CA SER A 52 15.87 -14.10 -3.43
C SER A 52 14.40 -13.72 -3.22
N SER A 53 13.66 -14.54 -2.48
CA SER A 53 12.26 -14.27 -2.17
C SER A 53 12.09 -13.03 -1.28
N GLU A 54 12.95 -12.90 -0.26
CA GLU A 54 12.98 -11.71 0.59
C GLU A 54 13.46 -10.47 -0.18
N LEU A 55 14.44 -10.60 -1.08
CA LEU A 55 14.87 -9.50 -1.94
C LEU A 55 13.72 -8.99 -2.84
N LEU A 56 12.99 -9.89 -3.51
CA LEU A 56 11.84 -9.54 -4.34
C LEU A 56 10.75 -8.83 -3.53
N LYS A 57 10.50 -9.28 -2.29
CA LYS A 57 9.55 -8.65 -1.38
C LYS A 57 9.99 -7.24 -1.01
N LEU A 58 11.27 -7.05 -0.65
CA LEU A 58 11.82 -5.73 -0.33
C LEU A 58 11.72 -4.78 -1.53
N LEU A 59 12.02 -5.27 -2.74
CA LEU A 59 11.87 -4.50 -3.98
C LEU A 59 10.43 -4.02 -4.19
N VAL A 60 9.45 -4.90 -4.03
CA VAL A 60 8.02 -4.54 -4.18
C VAL A 60 7.58 -3.53 -3.10
N VAL A 61 8.03 -3.70 -1.86
CA VAL A 61 7.73 -2.77 -0.76
C VAL A 61 8.31 -1.39 -1.04
N GLU A 62 9.55 -1.32 -1.51
CA GLU A 62 10.23 -0.06 -1.80
C GLU A 62 9.64 0.65 -3.02
N ALA A 63 9.34 -0.09 -4.09
CA ALA A 63 8.63 0.43 -5.26
C ALA A 63 7.29 1.06 -4.86
N ARG A 64 6.50 0.36 -4.02
CA ARG A 64 5.23 0.86 -3.49
C ARG A 64 5.43 2.12 -2.64
N ARG A 65 6.45 2.14 -1.78
CA ARG A 65 6.74 3.28 -0.90
C ARG A 65 7.05 4.53 -1.72
N ARG A 66 7.94 4.43 -2.73
CA ARG A 66 8.31 5.56 -3.59
C ARG A 66 7.13 6.03 -4.45
N ALA A 67 6.36 5.09 -5.01
CA ALA A 67 5.19 5.44 -5.80
C ALA A 67 4.06 6.09 -4.95
N ALA A 68 3.93 5.73 -3.68
CA ALA A 68 3.02 6.41 -2.76
C ALA A 68 3.44 7.86 -2.51
N ILE A 69 4.74 8.12 -2.34
CA ILE A 69 5.28 9.48 -2.19
C ILE A 69 5.01 10.29 -3.46
N GLU A 70 5.30 9.72 -4.63
CA GLU A 70 5.05 10.39 -5.91
C GLU A 70 3.56 10.73 -6.10
N ALA A 71 2.66 9.82 -5.71
CA ALA A 71 1.22 10.06 -5.74
C ALA A 71 0.80 11.22 -4.81
N GLU A 72 1.36 11.28 -3.60
CA GLU A 72 1.12 12.37 -2.65
C GLU A 72 1.61 13.72 -3.20
N CYS A 73 2.77 13.74 -3.87
CA CYS A 73 3.32 14.94 -4.53
C CYS A 73 2.39 15.45 -5.65
N ASP A 74 1.95 14.58 -6.57
CA ASP A 74 1.06 14.97 -7.68
C ASP A 74 -0.29 15.51 -7.18
N ALA A 75 -0.82 14.93 -6.10
CA ALA A 75 -2.05 15.41 -5.48
C ALA A 75 -1.89 16.81 -4.87
N ALA A 76 -0.74 17.11 -4.27
CA ALA A 76 -0.46 18.42 -3.67
C ALA A 76 -0.34 19.56 -4.70
N VAL A 77 0.20 19.27 -5.90
CA VAL A 77 0.29 20.24 -7.01
C VAL A 77 -1.10 20.58 -7.56
N SER A 78 -2.01 19.62 -7.55
CA SER A 78 -3.39 19.82 -8.05
C SER A 78 -4.23 20.70 -7.12
N ASP A 79 -4.01 20.59 -5.80
CA ASP A 79 -4.75 21.38 -4.80
C ASP A 79 -4.30 22.86 -4.74
N THR A 80 -3.06 23.18 -5.17
CA THR A 80 -2.57 24.57 -5.24
C THR A 80 -3.00 25.32 -6.52
N GLY A 81 -3.42 24.60 -7.57
CA GLY A 81 -3.89 25.19 -8.83
C GLY A 81 -5.35 25.68 -8.84
N ASN A 82 -6.16 25.29 -7.85
CA ASN A 82 -7.60 25.61 -7.79
C ASN A 82 -7.96 26.77 -6.83
N LYS A 83 -6.98 27.53 -6.32
CA LYS A 83 -7.26 28.83 -5.69
C LYS A 83 -7.45 29.91 -6.77
N SER A 84 -8.60 29.83 -7.45
CA SER A 84 -9.16 30.98 -8.14
C SER A 84 -9.60 32.01 -7.07
N GLU A 85 -9.01 33.19 -7.18
CA GLU A 85 -9.54 34.51 -6.83
C GLU A 85 -10.70 34.55 -5.82
N SER A 86 -10.37 34.80 -4.56
CA SER A 86 -11.22 35.62 -3.70
C SER A 86 -10.45 36.90 -3.40
N ASP A 87 -10.65 37.90 -4.26
CA ASP A 87 -10.53 39.30 -3.90
C ASP A 87 -11.34 39.57 -2.63
N GLY A 88 -10.77 40.26 -1.66
CA GLY A 88 -11.36 40.37 -0.33
C GLY A 88 -10.42 40.87 0.76
N SER A 89 -9.80 42.02 0.50
CA SER A 89 -9.43 43.04 1.50
C SER A 89 -8.44 42.70 2.62
N GLN A 90 -7.31 43.41 2.59
CA GLN A 90 -6.55 43.83 3.76
C GLN A 90 -7.48 44.33 4.89
N SER A 91 -7.44 43.70 6.06
CA SER A 91 -8.01 44.25 7.30
C SER A 91 -7.16 43.93 8.53
N TRP A 92 -6.14 44.77 8.72
CA TRP A 92 -5.64 45.40 9.95
C TRP A 92 -5.84 44.69 11.30
N MET A 93 -4.71 44.46 11.97
CA MET A 93 -4.51 44.39 13.44
C MET A 93 -5.79 44.34 14.28
N LYS A 94 -6.10 43.17 14.84
CA LYS A 94 -6.99 43.06 15.98
C LYS A 94 -6.35 42.16 17.03
N ASP A 95 -5.52 42.78 17.85
CA ASP A 95 -5.09 42.24 19.14
C ASP A 95 -6.30 42.13 20.07
N SER A 96 -6.66 40.92 20.49
CA SER A 96 -7.29 40.68 21.78
C SER A 96 -7.23 39.21 22.15
N TYR A 97 -6.91 39.01 23.42
CA TYR A 97 -6.45 37.79 24.09
C TYR A 97 -7.50 36.68 24.23
N GLU A 98 -6.96 35.45 24.27
CA GLU A 98 -7.40 34.21 24.95
C GLU A 98 -8.79 33.63 24.59
N ASP A 99 -8.80 32.46 23.92
CA ASP A 99 -9.52 31.29 24.44
C ASP A 99 -9.01 30.01 23.76
N GLU A 100 -8.82 28.98 24.57
CA GLU A 100 -8.36 27.66 24.17
C GLU A 100 -9.39 26.97 23.27
N ASN A 101 -9.04 26.79 22.01
CA ASN A 101 -9.51 25.63 21.27
C ASN A 101 -8.50 25.34 20.18
N ASP A 102 -7.50 24.53 20.55
CA ASP A 102 -6.77 23.68 19.61
C ASP A 102 -7.78 22.70 18.99
N THR A 103 -8.61 23.22 18.09
CA THR A 103 -9.32 22.42 17.10
C THR A 103 -8.25 21.83 16.19
N LEU A 104 -7.60 20.77 16.70
CA LEU A 104 -7.08 19.65 15.94
C LEU A 104 -8.24 19.12 15.09
N THR A 105 -8.52 19.84 14.01
CA THR A 105 -9.18 19.29 12.85
C THR A 105 -8.22 18.23 12.36
N THR A 106 -8.44 17.00 12.82
CA THR A 106 -7.84 15.79 12.27
C THR A 106 -8.20 15.78 10.80
N LYS A 107 -7.37 16.43 9.98
CA LYS A 107 -7.46 16.39 8.53
C LYS A 107 -7.34 14.92 8.18
N LYS A 108 -8.48 14.29 7.86
CA LYS A 108 -8.52 12.92 7.35
C LYS A 108 -7.48 12.85 6.24
N LYS A 109 -6.42 12.06 6.42
CA LYS A 109 -5.37 11.92 5.42
C LYS A 109 -6.05 11.41 4.15
N LYS A 110 -6.06 12.23 3.10
CA LYS A 110 -6.65 11.88 1.81
C LYS A 110 -5.88 10.67 1.29
N VAL A 111 -6.57 9.54 1.13
CA VAL A 111 -5.96 8.35 0.54
C VAL A 111 -5.80 8.65 -0.95
N VAL A 112 -4.56 8.63 -1.43
CA VAL A 112 -4.25 8.83 -2.85
C VAL A 112 -3.99 7.47 -3.50
N GLU A 113 -4.59 7.24 -4.65
CA GLU A 113 -4.40 6.03 -5.45
C GLU A 113 -3.02 6.02 -6.12
N ILE A 114 -2.30 4.91 -6.01
CA ILE A 114 -1.06 4.70 -6.78
C ILE A 114 -1.45 4.21 -8.18
N ARG A 115 -1.06 4.98 -9.20
CA ARG A 115 -1.30 4.68 -10.60
C ARG A 115 0.02 4.33 -11.32
N ALA A 116 -0.10 3.85 -12.56
CA ALA A 116 1.04 3.43 -13.37
C ALA A 116 2.04 4.56 -13.65
N ASP A 117 1.56 5.79 -13.82
CA ASP A 117 2.38 6.98 -14.03
C ASP A 117 3.33 7.26 -12.85
N HIS A 118 2.87 7.08 -11.61
CA HIS A 118 3.73 7.24 -10.42
C HIS A 118 4.85 6.19 -10.39
N ILE A 119 4.57 4.95 -10.80
CA ILE A 119 5.57 3.87 -10.91
C ILE A 119 6.59 4.19 -12.00
N SER A 120 6.13 4.67 -13.17
CA SER A 120 7.01 5.01 -14.29
C SER A 120 8.00 6.12 -13.94
N LYS A 121 7.59 7.13 -13.16
CA LYS A 121 8.47 8.23 -12.73
C LYS A 121 9.61 7.76 -11.81
N ILE A 122 9.34 6.81 -10.91
CA ILE A 122 10.34 6.30 -9.94
C ILE A 122 11.18 5.14 -10.47
N ALA A 123 10.82 4.56 -11.62
CA ALA A 123 11.41 3.32 -12.10
C ALA A 123 12.91 3.42 -12.37
N ALA A 124 13.37 4.52 -12.97
CA ALA A 124 14.78 4.71 -13.30
C ALA A 124 15.66 4.73 -12.05
N GLU A 125 15.29 5.54 -11.05
CA GLU A 125 16.02 5.64 -9.79
C GLU A 125 16.00 4.31 -9.01
N LEU A 126 14.84 3.65 -8.95
CA LEU A 126 14.71 2.35 -8.28
C LEU A 126 15.61 1.28 -8.91
N LEU A 127 15.74 1.27 -10.25
CA LEU A 127 16.60 0.32 -10.94
C LEU A 127 18.09 0.62 -10.76
N MET A 128 18.47 1.89 -10.63
CA MET A 128 19.86 2.28 -10.34
C MET A 128 20.34 1.82 -8.96
N ASP A 129 19.44 1.75 -7.97
CA ASP A 129 19.79 1.24 -6.64
C ASP A 129 20.12 -0.27 -6.61
N LEU A 130 19.78 -1.00 -7.68
CA LEU A 130 19.98 -2.45 -7.80
C LEU A 130 21.07 -2.83 -8.81
N SER A 131 21.60 -1.86 -9.57
CA SER A 131 22.56 -2.07 -10.65
C SER A 131 23.99 -2.21 -10.17
#